data_AF-A0A0K0PSU8-F1
#
_entry.id   AF-A0A0K0PSU8-F1
#
_cell.length_a   1.000
_cell.length_b   1.000
_cell.length_c   1.000
_cell.angle_alpha   90.00
_cell.angle_beta   90.00
_cell.angle_gamma   90.00
#
_symmetry.space_group_name_H-M   'P 1'
#
loop_
_entity.id
_entity.type
_entity.pdbx_description
1 polymer ?
#
loop_
_entity_poly.entity_id
_entity_poly.type
_entity_poly.pdbx_seq_one_letter_code
_entity_poly.pdbx_strand_id
1 'polypeptide(L)'
;MIRPLGMGIVVIFVLLGTAVTSAHADNDKSGFFVGLGYGLSVSQVHNFKINDGGETHWLFPFNERVHREELHSTNFYWGPEVAAEIRFQRGNATFGGSAGYLFSAVRLEIDLTHERSEILKSELQKGLKGGGMPFVLGKRIAMLSLQRGYDRIDLIGSLSRENVIAIEKYMVSELGYDQLRRLSVMQEEELRRVNKTKKVVGAFPGNRSANFFNLLDLMIVQSVLFTKALALTVEGAEVIEIMAIRNTTATLNLCYDFPSMELFKLSISPYTCAGIGGSVIGITKGHANLQLSYKLKLGLNYRFRSNAVAYIGTSYQKVLGSEYYNVPLKRLVDDVSPTNSVREKTSVGFGLQYVGLELGARVSF
;
A
#
# COMPACT_ATOMS: atom_id res chain seq x y z
N MET A 1 11.07 18.88 -0.41
CA MET A 1 11.82 18.28 -1.53
C MET A 1 10.81 17.74 -2.53
N ILE A 2 10.40 18.55 -3.51
CA ILE A 2 9.39 18.19 -4.52
C ILE A 2 10.01 17.11 -5.41
N ARG A 3 9.43 15.91 -5.39
CA ARG A 3 9.92 14.75 -6.17
C ARG A 3 9.68 14.98 -7.68
N PRO A 4 10.49 14.37 -8.57
CA PRO A 4 10.62 14.73 -9.99
C PRO A 4 9.31 14.76 -10.80
N LEU A 5 8.27 14.00 -10.40
CA LEU A 5 6.96 14.04 -11.06
C LEU A 5 6.22 15.37 -10.85
N GLY A 6 6.31 15.96 -9.65
CA GLY A 6 5.72 17.28 -9.38
C GLY A 6 6.42 18.38 -10.17
N MET A 7 7.74 18.27 -10.36
CA MET A 7 8.52 19.20 -11.18
C MET A 7 8.15 19.08 -12.67
N GLY A 8 7.89 17.87 -13.17
CA GLY A 8 7.41 17.64 -14.54
C GLY A 8 6.06 18.31 -14.83
N ILE A 9 5.10 18.22 -13.90
CA ILE A 9 3.80 18.89 -14.03
C ILE A 9 3.98 20.42 -14.03
N VAL A 10 4.78 20.98 -13.10
CA VAL A 10 5.11 22.41 -13.10
C VAL A 10 5.70 22.84 -14.44
N VAL A 11 6.70 22.10 -14.95
CA VAL A 11 7.38 22.45 -16.20
C VAL A 11 6.44 22.38 -17.40
N ILE A 12 5.56 21.38 -17.49
CA ILE A 12 4.57 21.29 -18.57
C ILE A 12 3.64 22.50 -18.57
N PHE A 13 3.08 22.89 -17.41
CA PHE A 13 2.16 24.04 -17.35
C PHE A 13 2.87 25.38 -17.49
N VAL A 14 4.12 25.51 -17.02
CA VAL A 14 4.95 26.70 -17.27
C VAL A 14 5.27 26.83 -18.76
N LEU A 15 5.65 25.74 -19.43
CA LEU A 15 5.91 25.73 -20.88
C LEU A 15 4.64 26.01 -21.68
N LEU A 16 3.50 25.42 -21.29
CA LEU A 16 2.20 25.72 -21.90
C LEU A 16 1.88 27.21 -21.73
N GLY A 17 2.05 27.76 -20.52
CA GLY A 17 1.89 29.18 -20.25
C GLY A 17 2.74 30.06 -21.18
N THR A 18 4.02 29.75 -21.35
CA THR A 18 4.90 30.53 -22.25
C THR A 18 4.55 30.39 -23.73
N ALA A 19 4.03 29.22 -24.15
CA ALA A 19 3.65 28.98 -25.54
C ALA A 19 2.32 29.65 -25.90
N VAL A 20 1.43 29.89 -24.94
CA VAL A 20 0.13 30.49 -25.22
C VAL A 20 0.10 32.00 -24.96
N THR A 21 1.05 32.56 -24.20
CA THR A 21 1.23 34.03 -24.09
C THR A 21 1.56 34.75 -25.40
N SER A 22 1.82 34.02 -26.49
CA SER A 22 1.99 34.60 -27.84
C SER A 22 0.69 34.80 -28.61
N ALA A 23 -0.47 34.40 -28.07
CA ALA A 23 -1.79 34.69 -28.64
C ALA A 23 -2.46 35.81 -27.83
N HIS A 24 -2.70 36.96 -28.45
CA HIS A 24 -3.41 38.09 -27.85
C HIS A 24 -4.89 37.77 -27.58
N ALA A 25 -5.38 37.95 -26.34
CA ALA A 25 -6.81 38.13 -26.07
C ALA A 25 -7.24 39.60 -26.19
N ASP A 26 -8.20 39.83 -27.08
CA ASP A 26 -9.09 40.98 -27.06
C ASP A 26 -10.41 40.56 -26.40
N ASN A 27 -10.86 41.41 -25.46
CA ASN A 27 -12.17 41.46 -24.80
C ASN A 27 -12.47 40.59 -23.55
N ASP A 28 -13.12 41.24 -22.59
CA ASP A 28 -13.12 41.03 -21.12
C ASP A 28 -13.91 39.82 -20.57
N LYS A 29 -14.35 38.88 -21.41
CA LYS A 29 -15.28 37.80 -20.98
C LYS A 29 -14.99 36.40 -21.50
N SER A 30 -13.97 36.22 -22.31
CA SER A 30 -13.57 34.89 -22.76
C SER A 30 -12.10 34.81 -23.05
N GLY A 31 -11.48 33.68 -22.72
CA GLY A 31 -10.05 33.53 -22.93
C GLY A 31 -9.54 32.21 -22.38
N PHE A 32 -8.36 31.82 -22.86
CA PHE A 32 -7.64 30.68 -22.31
C PHE A 32 -7.03 31.08 -20.98
N PHE A 33 -6.86 30.09 -20.10
CA PHE A 33 -6.13 30.29 -18.86
C PHE A 33 -5.26 29.09 -18.54
N VAL A 34 -4.20 29.37 -17.80
CA VAL A 34 -3.40 28.36 -17.10
C VAL A 34 -3.41 28.66 -15.61
N GLY A 35 -3.37 27.62 -14.80
CA GLY A 35 -3.44 27.69 -13.36
C GLY A 35 -2.46 26.73 -12.69
N LEU A 36 -2.01 27.13 -11.52
CA LEU A 36 -1.24 26.29 -10.62
C LEU A 36 -1.94 26.25 -9.28
N GLY A 37 -2.08 25.05 -8.74
CA GLY A 37 -2.79 24.77 -7.50
C GLY A 37 -1.96 23.91 -6.56
N TYR A 38 -1.99 24.28 -5.29
CA TYR A 38 -1.55 23.44 -4.20
C TYR A 38 -2.77 23.00 -3.40
N GLY A 39 -2.81 21.73 -3.02
CA GLY A 39 -3.88 21.17 -2.24
C GLY A 39 -3.37 20.48 -0.99
N LEU A 40 -4.17 20.52 0.05
CA LEU A 40 -4.01 19.64 1.22
C LEU A 40 -5.21 18.70 1.20
N SER A 41 -4.97 17.40 1.00
CA SER A 41 -6.03 16.41 0.95
C SER A 41 -5.90 15.37 2.05
N VAL A 42 -7.04 14.89 2.51
CA VAL A 42 -7.19 13.74 3.39
C VAL A 42 -7.60 12.56 2.51
N SER A 43 -6.63 11.67 2.26
CA SER A 43 -6.85 10.40 1.59
C SER A 43 -7.53 9.39 2.51
N GLN A 44 -8.50 8.69 1.97
CA GLN A 44 -9.24 7.65 2.68
C GLN A 44 -9.25 6.38 1.83
N VAL A 45 -8.48 5.41 2.29
CA VAL A 45 -8.38 4.07 1.72
C VAL A 45 -9.31 3.16 2.50
N HIS A 46 -10.24 2.50 1.82
CA HIS A 46 -11.23 1.63 2.46
C HIS A 46 -11.14 0.21 1.91
N ASN A 47 -11.44 -0.77 2.76
CA ASN A 47 -11.54 -2.19 2.39
C ASN A 47 -10.29 -2.71 1.69
N PHE A 48 -9.10 -2.36 2.20
CA PHE A 48 -7.85 -2.86 1.65
C PHE A 48 -7.78 -4.38 1.83
N LYS A 49 -7.61 -5.09 0.71
CA LYS A 49 -7.45 -6.54 0.65
C LYS A 49 -6.45 -6.89 -0.44
N ILE A 50 -5.73 -7.98 -0.24
CA ILE A 50 -4.96 -8.61 -1.30
C ILE A 50 -5.82 -9.75 -1.81
N ASN A 51 -6.11 -9.72 -3.10
CA ASN A 51 -6.98 -10.66 -3.76
C ASN A 51 -6.13 -11.74 -4.42
N ASP A 52 -5.93 -12.81 -3.67
CA ASP A 52 -5.17 -13.98 -4.07
C ASP A 52 -6.05 -15.25 -4.07
N GLY A 53 -7.34 -15.12 -4.37
CA GLY A 53 -8.28 -16.24 -4.28
C GLY A 53 -8.72 -16.55 -2.84
N GLY A 54 -8.44 -15.67 -1.88
CA GLY A 54 -8.90 -15.79 -0.48
C GLY A 54 -7.99 -16.64 0.41
N GLU A 55 -6.76 -16.86 -0.05
CA GLU A 55 -5.72 -17.62 0.63
C GLU A 55 -4.95 -16.74 1.60
N THR A 56 -4.67 -15.47 1.29
CA THR A 56 -3.91 -14.56 2.16
C THR A 56 -4.80 -13.98 3.25
N HIS A 57 -4.41 -14.21 4.50
CA HIS A 57 -5.05 -13.62 5.68
C HIS A 57 -4.12 -12.70 6.45
N TRP A 58 -2.81 -12.86 6.29
CA TRP A 58 -1.83 -12.18 7.13
C TRP A 58 -0.69 -11.58 6.32
N LEU A 59 -0.08 -10.54 6.87
CA LEU A 59 1.03 -9.83 6.23
C LEU A 59 2.19 -9.69 7.21
N PHE A 60 3.33 -10.27 6.86
CA PHE A 60 4.52 -10.26 7.70
C PHE A 60 5.44 -9.12 7.28
N PRO A 61 5.66 -8.12 8.14
CA PRO A 61 6.49 -6.98 7.79
C PRO A 61 7.97 -7.35 7.75
N PHE A 62 8.70 -6.75 6.82
CA PHE A 62 10.16 -6.81 6.77
C PHE A 62 10.81 -6.10 7.97
N ASN A 63 11.95 -6.62 8.41
CA ASN A 63 12.86 -6.06 9.38
C ASN A 63 13.84 -5.10 8.67
N GLU A 64 13.48 -3.81 8.63
CA GLU A 64 14.26 -2.77 7.93
C GLU A 64 15.66 -2.49 8.53
N ARG A 65 16.11 -3.21 9.58
CA ARG A 65 17.50 -3.12 10.08
C ARG A 65 18.51 -3.87 9.21
N VAL A 66 18.04 -4.72 8.30
CA VAL A 66 18.88 -5.53 7.42
C VAL A 66 18.93 -4.90 6.02
N HIS A 67 20.09 -4.98 5.34
CA HIS A 67 20.26 -4.47 3.99
C HIS A 67 19.28 -5.13 3.00
N ARG A 68 18.71 -4.32 2.10
CA ARG A 68 17.59 -4.66 1.22
C ARG A 68 18.01 -5.28 -0.13
N GLU A 69 19.28 -5.63 -0.29
CA GLU A 69 19.77 -6.17 -1.57
C GLU A 69 19.12 -7.52 -1.90
N GLU A 70 18.82 -8.32 -0.88
CA GLU A 70 18.17 -9.62 -1.01
C GLU A 70 17.04 -9.79 0.01
N LEU A 71 15.92 -10.35 -0.44
CA LEU A 71 14.78 -10.67 0.41
C LEU A 71 14.97 -12.08 0.98
N HIS A 72 15.63 -12.18 2.13
CA HIS A 72 15.74 -13.43 2.91
C HIS A 72 14.61 -13.54 3.92
N SER A 73 14.12 -14.76 4.18
CA SER A 73 13.05 -14.99 5.15
C SER A 73 13.41 -14.59 6.59
N THR A 74 14.69 -14.65 6.96
CA THR A 74 15.24 -14.18 8.25
C THR A 74 14.97 -12.72 8.52
N ASN A 75 14.78 -11.94 7.45
CA ASN A 75 14.57 -10.51 7.54
C ASN A 75 13.09 -10.15 7.67
N PHE A 76 12.20 -11.09 7.99
CA PHE A 76 10.79 -10.81 8.22
C PHE A 76 10.38 -11.18 9.64
N TYR A 77 9.45 -10.42 10.19
CA TYR A 77 8.86 -10.75 11.47
C TYR A 77 7.77 -11.80 11.28
N TRP A 78 8.03 -13.02 11.73
CA TRP A 78 7.09 -14.13 11.68
C TRP A 78 6.37 -14.27 13.01
N GLY A 79 5.04 -14.21 12.99
CA GLY A 79 4.22 -14.40 14.19
C GLY A 79 2.83 -13.77 14.05
N PRO A 80 1.78 -14.40 14.59
CA PRO A 80 0.41 -13.91 14.47
C PRO A 80 0.22 -12.57 15.18
N GLU A 81 1.01 -12.31 16.23
CA GLU A 81 0.99 -11.06 17.00
C GLU A 81 1.60 -9.87 16.25
N VAL A 82 2.45 -10.14 15.25
CA VAL A 82 3.18 -9.11 14.47
C VAL A 82 2.59 -8.95 13.06
N ALA A 83 1.60 -9.78 12.72
CA ALA A 83 0.93 -9.71 11.44
C ALA A 83 0.19 -8.36 11.32
N ALA A 84 0.55 -7.60 10.28
CA ALA A 84 0.23 -6.19 10.20
C ALA A 84 -1.04 -5.94 9.38
N GLU A 85 -1.91 -5.07 9.90
CA GLU A 85 -2.90 -4.40 9.06
C GLU A 85 -2.22 -3.24 8.32
N ILE A 86 -2.29 -3.23 6.98
CA ILE A 86 -1.74 -2.11 6.20
C ILE A 86 -2.66 -0.91 6.39
N ARG A 87 -2.13 0.13 7.02
CA ARG A 87 -2.80 1.44 7.13
C ARG A 87 -2.00 2.49 6.36
N PHE A 88 -2.69 3.52 5.89
CA PHE A 88 -2.09 4.60 5.12
C PHE A 88 -2.22 5.93 5.86
N GLN A 89 -1.22 6.79 5.70
CA GLN A 89 -1.27 8.16 6.19
C GLN A 89 -2.43 8.86 5.49
N ARG A 90 -3.24 9.54 6.30
CA ARG A 90 -4.43 10.22 5.79
C ARG A 90 -4.06 11.55 5.13
N GLY A 91 -3.11 12.31 5.66
CA GLY A 91 -2.76 13.63 5.13
C GLY A 91 -1.77 13.59 3.97
N ASN A 92 -2.16 14.17 2.84
CA ASN A 92 -1.35 14.30 1.64
C ASN A 92 -1.28 15.76 1.18
N ALA A 93 -0.12 16.14 0.65
CA ALA A 93 -0.02 17.31 -0.19
C ALA A 93 -0.33 16.90 -1.64
N THR A 94 -1.20 17.67 -2.27
CA THR A 94 -1.54 17.55 -3.69
C THR A 94 -0.89 18.72 -4.40
N PHE A 95 -0.20 18.44 -5.50
CA PHE A 95 0.24 19.48 -6.41
C PHE A 95 -0.43 19.24 -7.75
N GLY A 96 -0.94 20.31 -8.37
CA GLY A 96 -1.58 20.20 -9.66
C GLY A 96 -1.47 21.47 -10.48
N GLY A 97 -1.64 21.28 -11.78
CA GLY A 97 -1.80 22.36 -12.73
C GLY A 97 -3.12 22.20 -13.46
N SER A 98 -3.70 23.33 -13.86
CA SER A 98 -4.89 23.34 -14.68
C SER A 98 -4.73 24.23 -15.90
N ALA A 99 -5.44 23.90 -16.96
CA ALA A 99 -5.55 24.74 -18.14
C ALA A 99 -6.98 24.66 -18.65
N GLY A 100 -7.46 25.73 -19.25
CA GLY A 100 -8.86 25.77 -19.64
C GLY A 100 -9.24 26.98 -20.46
N TYR A 101 -10.54 27.09 -20.67
CA TYR A 101 -11.17 28.19 -21.37
C TYR A 101 -12.33 28.74 -20.55
N LEU A 102 -12.34 30.06 -20.38
CA LEU A 102 -13.44 30.79 -19.77
C LEU A 102 -14.38 31.29 -20.87
N PHE A 103 -15.67 31.06 -20.70
CA PHE A 103 -16.74 31.62 -21.52
C PHE A 103 -17.78 32.27 -20.61
N SER A 104 -17.69 33.60 -20.47
CA SER A 104 -18.54 34.40 -19.59
C SER A 104 -18.42 33.97 -18.11
N ALA A 105 -19.36 33.16 -17.62
CA ALA A 105 -19.39 32.60 -16.27
C ALA A 105 -19.05 31.11 -16.22
N VAL A 106 -18.96 30.43 -17.37
CA VAL A 106 -18.69 28.99 -17.45
C VAL A 106 -17.22 28.78 -17.77
N ARG A 107 -16.54 27.87 -17.07
CA ARG A 107 -15.16 27.47 -17.38
C ARG A 107 -15.09 25.99 -17.69
N LEU A 108 -14.41 25.65 -18.77
CA LEU A 108 -13.95 24.29 -19.03
C LEU A 108 -12.50 24.18 -18.56
N GLU A 109 -12.23 23.33 -17.58
CA GLU A 109 -10.91 23.19 -16.93
C GLU A 109 -10.41 21.75 -17.03
N ILE A 110 -9.25 21.55 -17.63
CA ILE A 110 -8.48 20.31 -17.51
C ILE A 110 -7.56 20.46 -16.29
N ASP A 111 -7.63 19.53 -15.35
CA ASP A 111 -6.86 19.54 -14.10
C ASP A 111 -6.00 18.27 -14.03
N LEU A 112 -4.70 18.43 -13.74
CA LEU A 112 -3.76 17.33 -13.56
C LEU A 112 -3.19 17.40 -12.15
N THR A 113 -3.53 16.42 -11.32
CA THR A 113 -3.12 16.36 -9.91
C THR A 113 -2.28 15.13 -9.62
N HIS A 114 -1.34 15.28 -8.69
CA HIS A 114 -0.54 14.17 -8.17
C HIS A 114 -0.62 14.10 -6.65
N GLU A 115 -0.95 12.92 -6.13
CA GLU A 115 -1.12 12.63 -4.71
C GLU A 115 -0.33 11.37 -4.31
N ARG A 116 0.14 11.34 -3.08
CA ARG A 116 0.92 10.23 -2.55
C ARG A 116 0.62 9.96 -1.08
N SER A 117 -0.12 8.88 -0.81
CA SER A 117 -0.39 8.38 0.54
C SER A 117 0.71 7.41 0.98
N GLU A 118 1.53 7.80 1.94
CA GLU A 118 2.55 6.91 2.52
C GLU A 118 1.91 5.87 3.46
N ILE A 119 2.56 4.72 3.65
CA ILE A 119 2.12 3.70 4.61
C ILE A 119 2.36 4.21 6.03
N LEU A 120 1.40 3.97 6.93
CA LEU A 120 1.59 4.16 8.37
C LEU A 120 2.48 3.05 8.90
N LYS A 121 3.65 3.44 9.41
CA LYS A 121 4.57 2.52 10.08
C LYS A 121 4.06 2.18 11.48
N SER A 122 4.11 0.90 11.85
CA SER A 122 3.77 0.42 13.21
C SER A 122 4.77 0.94 14.26
N GLU A 123 4.50 0.76 15.55
CA GLU A 123 5.44 1.15 16.63
C GLU A 123 6.79 0.44 16.52
N LEU A 124 6.81 -0.83 16.09
CA LEU A 124 8.05 -1.56 15.76
C LEU A 124 8.89 -0.88 14.66
N GLN A 125 8.29 0.05 13.92
CA GLN A 125 8.82 0.66 12.69
C GLN A 125 8.91 2.20 12.80
N LYS A 126 8.60 2.79 13.96
CA LYS A 126 8.71 4.24 14.23
C LYS A 126 10.19 4.66 14.15
N GLY A 127 10.49 5.64 13.30
CA GLY A 127 11.83 6.27 13.17
C GLY A 127 12.56 6.06 11.85
N LEU A 128 12.07 5.18 10.96
CA LEU A 128 12.79 4.81 9.74
C LEU A 128 12.33 5.60 8.50
N LYS A 129 13.26 6.29 7.81
CA LYS A 129 12.98 7.12 6.63
C LYS A 129 13.11 6.34 5.31
N GLY A 130 12.04 6.37 4.49
CA GLY A 130 12.07 6.14 3.05
C GLY A 130 12.30 4.70 2.57
N GLY A 131 11.43 4.22 1.68
CA GLY A 131 11.56 2.92 1.00
C GLY A 131 10.23 2.18 0.93
N GLY A 132 10.05 1.34 -0.10
CA GLY A 132 8.94 0.39 -0.12
C GLY A 132 8.98 -0.56 1.07
N MET A 133 7.85 -0.94 1.63
CA MET A 133 7.83 -1.92 2.71
C MET A 133 7.49 -3.29 2.10
N PRO A 134 8.43 -4.25 2.13
CA PRO A 134 8.13 -5.63 1.76
C PRO A 134 7.26 -6.28 2.83
N PHE A 135 6.25 -7.01 2.39
CA PHE A 135 5.43 -7.88 3.22
C PHE A 135 5.42 -9.27 2.61
N VAL A 136 5.68 -10.30 3.41
CA VAL A 136 5.38 -11.67 2.99
C VAL A 136 3.89 -11.92 3.16
N LEU A 137 3.26 -12.51 2.15
CA LEU A 137 1.88 -12.92 2.16
C LEU A 137 1.73 -14.22 2.97
N GLY A 138 1.05 -14.11 4.11
CA GLY A 138 0.69 -15.23 4.97
C GLY A 138 -0.59 -15.89 4.49
N LYS A 139 -0.46 -17.08 3.90
CA LYS A 139 -1.60 -17.88 3.47
C LYS A 139 -2.30 -18.57 4.65
N ARG A 140 -3.56 -18.94 4.42
CA ARG A 140 -4.54 -19.33 5.44
C ARG A 140 -4.11 -20.58 6.18
N ILE A 141 -3.52 -21.57 5.50
CA ILE A 141 -3.20 -22.87 6.12
C ILE A 141 -2.10 -22.68 7.14
N ALA A 142 -1.04 -21.93 6.82
CA ALA A 142 0.04 -21.62 7.76
C ALA A 142 -0.42 -20.85 9.02
N MET A 143 -1.54 -20.13 8.91
CA MET A 143 -2.02 -19.22 9.95
C MET A 143 -3.13 -19.81 10.82
N LEU A 144 -3.95 -20.70 10.25
CA LEU A 144 -4.86 -21.53 11.03
C LEU A 144 -4.12 -22.41 12.04
N SER A 145 -2.90 -22.84 11.72
CA SER A 145 -2.00 -23.58 12.61
C SER A 145 -1.63 -22.79 13.88
N LEU A 146 -1.60 -21.46 13.79
CA LEU A 146 -1.18 -20.57 14.86
C LEU A 146 -2.32 -20.20 15.81
N GLN A 147 -3.49 -19.85 15.26
CA GLN A 147 -4.57 -19.27 16.07
C GLN A 147 -5.32 -20.28 16.93
N ARG A 148 -5.40 -21.55 16.49
CA ARG A 148 -6.34 -22.49 17.10
C ARG A 148 -5.76 -23.36 18.22
N GLY A 149 -4.45 -23.41 18.40
CA GLY A 149 -3.85 -24.40 19.32
C GLY A 149 -4.31 -25.84 19.04
N TYR A 150 -4.84 -26.12 17.84
CA TYR A 150 -5.25 -27.45 17.39
C TYR A 150 -4.02 -28.26 17.03
N ASP A 151 -4.15 -29.58 17.12
CA ASP A 151 -3.04 -30.53 17.12
C ASP A 151 -2.13 -30.33 15.90
N ARG A 152 -0.93 -29.77 16.11
CA ARG A 152 0.05 -29.56 15.04
C ARG A 152 0.39 -30.88 14.35
N ILE A 153 0.16 -32.00 15.04
CA ILE A 153 0.23 -33.38 14.53
C ILE A 153 -0.77 -33.60 13.39
N ASP A 154 -2.03 -33.17 13.51
CA ASP A 154 -3.05 -33.32 12.45
C ASP A 154 -2.70 -32.49 11.22
N LEU A 155 -2.15 -31.28 11.42
CA LEU A 155 -1.71 -30.45 10.32
C LEU A 155 -0.51 -31.08 9.60
N ILE A 156 0.52 -31.51 10.33
CA ILE A 156 1.67 -32.24 9.77
C ILE A 156 1.18 -33.50 9.04
N GLY A 157 0.18 -34.20 9.58
CA GLY A 157 -0.44 -35.37 8.96
C GLY A 157 -1.21 -35.08 7.67
N SER A 158 -1.66 -33.84 7.47
CA SER A 158 -2.33 -33.39 6.23
C SER A 158 -1.37 -32.84 5.17
N LEU A 159 -0.10 -32.64 5.50
CA LEU A 159 0.94 -32.22 4.55
C LEU A 159 1.39 -33.40 3.68
N SER A 160 1.76 -33.11 2.43
CA SER A 160 2.40 -34.10 1.58
C SER A 160 3.77 -34.50 2.16
N ARG A 161 4.23 -35.71 1.82
CA ARG A 161 5.54 -36.20 2.26
C ARG A 161 6.68 -35.28 1.80
N GLU A 162 6.56 -34.71 0.60
CA GLU A 162 7.53 -33.77 0.04
C GLU A 162 7.62 -32.48 0.87
N ASN A 163 6.46 -31.95 1.29
CA ASN A 163 6.36 -30.77 2.13
C ASN A 163 6.96 -30.97 3.51
N VAL A 164 6.74 -32.14 4.13
CA VAL A 164 7.33 -32.48 5.43
C VAL A 164 8.86 -32.56 5.33
N ILE A 165 9.39 -33.21 4.29
CA ILE A 165 10.85 -33.30 4.07
C ILE A 165 11.45 -31.93 3.80
N ALA A 166 10.76 -31.07 3.04
CA ALA A 166 11.23 -29.71 2.77
C ALA A 166 11.28 -28.85 4.04
N ILE A 167 10.25 -28.92 4.90
CA ILE A 167 10.24 -28.25 6.21
C ILE A 167 11.40 -28.73 7.09
N GLU A 168 11.60 -30.06 7.16
CA GLU A 168 12.66 -30.65 7.96
C GLU A 168 14.04 -30.14 7.52
N LYS A 169 14.31 -30.19 6.21
CA LYS A 169 15.56 -29.71 5.61
C LYS A 169 15.78 -28.22 5.87
N TYR A 170 14.74 -27.41 5.73
CA TYR A 170 14.81 -25.97 5.97
C TYR A 170 15.14 -25.65 7.44
N MET A 171 14.49 -26.32 8.41
CA MET A 171 14.79 -26.09 9.83
C MET A 171 16.21 -26.53 10.19
N VAL A 172 16.69 -27.63 9.61
CA VAL A 172 18.08 -28.09 9.79
C VAL A 172 19.07 -27.06 9.24
N SER A 173 18.82 -26.47 8.07
CA SER A 173 19.71 -25.44 7.53
C SER A 173 19.69 -24.13 8.33
N GLU A 174 18.54 -23.77 8.91
CA GLU A 174 18.37 -22.48 9.59
C GLU A 174 18.92 -22.49 11.03
N LEU A 175 18.70 -23.58 11.78
CA LEU A 175 19.11 -23.68 13.19
C LEU A 175 20.36 -24.55 13.39
N GLY A 176 20.66 -25.46 12.46
CA GLY A 176 21.70 -26.47 12.66
C GLY A 176 21.31 -27.54 13.70
N TYR A 177 21.81 -28.76 13.51
CA TYR A 177 21.46 -29.91 14.36
C TYR A 177 21.76 -29.68 15.86
N ASP A 178 22.85 -28.98 16.19
CA ASP A 178 23.25 -28.74 17.58
C ASP A 178 22.32 -27.77 18.31
N GLN A 179 21.80 -26.75 17.62
CA GLN A 179 20.90 -25.77 18.21
C GLN A 179 19.49 -26.35 18.36
N LEU A 180 19.04 -27.14 17.37
CA LEU A 180 17.81 -27.93 17.44
C LEU A 180 17.85 -28.90 18.63
N ARG A 181 18.98 -29.57 18.84
CA ARG A 181 19.19 -30.47 19.99
C ARG A 181 19.16 -29.72 21.32
N ARG A 182 19.72 -28.52 21.41
CA ARG A 182 19.64 -27.69 22.63
C ARG A 182 18.22 -27.26 22.92
N LEU A 183 17.48 -26.83 21.90
CA LEU A 183 16.08 -26.44 22.05
C LEU A 183 15.20 -27.63 22.47
N SER A 184 15.43 -28.82 21.90
CA SER A 184 14.69 -30.03 22.29
C SER A 184 15.00 -30.43 23.75
N VAL A 185 16.26 -30.33 24.19
CA VAL A 185 16.65 -30.60 25.59
C VAL A 185 16.05 -29.58 26.56
N MET A 186 16.12 -28.29 26.25
CA MET A 186 15.49 -27.25 27.10
C MET A 186 13.97 -27.44 27.20
N GLN A 187 13.33 -27.85 26.11
CA GLN A 187 11.90 -28.15 26.09
C GLN A 187 11.56 -29.38 26.93
N GLU A 188 12.35 -30.45 26.87
CA GLU A 188 12.15 -31.64 27.69
C GLU A 188 12.26 -31.31 29.20
N GLU A 189 13.17 -30.40 29.56
CA GLU A 189 13.29 -29.88 30.92
C GLU A 189 12.11 -29.00 31.35
N GLU A 190 11.60 -28.14 30.48
CA GLU A 190 10.37 -27.35 30.69
C GLU A 190 9.14 -28.25 30.87
N LEU A 191 8.95 -29.24 29.99
CA LEU A 191 7.86 -30.23 30.10
C LEU A 191 7.97 -31.05 31.40
N ARG A 192 9.18 -31.46 31.80
CA ARG A 192 9.40 -32.15 33.09
C ARG A 192 9.08 -31.25 34.28
N ARG A 193 9.33 -29.94 34.21
CA ARG A 193 8.96 -28.97 35.25
C ARG A 193 7.44 -28.77 35.34
N VAL A 194 6.74 -28.70 34.21
CA VAL A 194 5.27 -28.58 34.14
C VAL A 194 4.58 -29.87 34.57
N ASN A 195 5.08 -31.05 34.16
CA ASN A 195 4.50 -32.34 34.51
C ASN A 195 4.75 -32.72 35.99
N LYS A 196 5.81 -32.18 36.62
CA LYS A 196 6.00 -32.26 38.08
C LYS A 196 4.97 -31.43 38.87
N THR A 197 4.35 -30.42 38.24
CA THR A 197 3.36 -29.54 38.87
C THR A 197 1.90 -29.88 38.53
N LYS A 198 1.65 -30.71 37.49
CA LYS A 198 0.35 -31.35 37.22
C LYS A 198 0.54 -32.83 36.88
N LYS A 199 0.04 -33.74 37.73
CA LYS A 199 -0.11 -35.17 37.40
C LYS A 199 -1.06 -35.33 36.21
N VAL A 200 -0.55 -35.51 34.99
CA VAL A 200 -1.32 -36.05 33.87
C VAL A 200 -0.52 -37.17 33.19
N VAL A 201 -1.14 -38.34 33.11
CA VAL A 201 -0.67 -39.55 32.42
C VAL A 201 -1.02 -39.40 30.94
N GLY A 202 -0.03 -39.54 30.06
CA GLY A 202 -0.23 -39.64 28.61
C GLY A 202 0.92 -40.44 27.99
N ALA A 203 0.61 -41.67 27.58
CA ALA A 203 1.55 -42.58 26.92
C ALA A 203 1.69 -42.21 25.44
N PHE A 204 2.92 -42.09 24.95
CA PHE A 204 3.21 -42.07 23.51
C PHE A 204 3.90 -43.39 23.11
N PRO A 205 3.50 -44.01 21.97
CA PRO A 205 3.98 -45.33 21.58
C PRO A 205 5.42 -45.26 21.08
N GLY A 206 6.27 -46.08 21.70
CA GLY A 206 7.66 -46.23 21.33
C GLY A 206 7.83 -46.98 20.00
N ASN A 207 8.82 -46.50 19.24
CA ASN A 207 9.57 -47.17 18.17
C ASN A 207 9.41 -46.54 16.77
N ARG A 208 10.14 -45.44 16.54
CA ARG A 208 10.58 -44.96 15.21
C ARG A 208 11.80 -44.03 15.40
N SER A 209 12.86 -44.26 14.62
CA SER A 209 14.12 -43.49 14.49
C SER A 209 14.28 -42.24 15.37
N ALA A 210 15.22 -42.28 16.32
CA ALA A 210 15.46 -41.26 17.36
C ALA A 210 15.79 -39.84 16.83
N ASN A 211 16.06 -39.68 15.54
CA ASN A 211 16.35 -38.36 14.94
C ASN A 211 15.10 -37.65 14.39
N PHE A 212 14.04 -38.41 14.07
CA PHE A 212 12.85 -37.85 13.43
C PHE A 212 11.88 -37.20 14.44
N PHE A 213 11.83 -37.72 15.66
CA PHE A 213 10.98 -37.20 16.74
C PHE A 213 11.40 -35.79 17.17
N ASN A 214 12.71 -35.49 17.26
CA ASN A 214 13.18 -34.22 17.81
C ASN A 214 12.79 -32.98 16.99
N LEU A 215 12.77 -33.08 15.66
CA LEU A 215 12.42 -31.93 14.81
C LEU A 215 10.91 -31.70 14.78
N LEU A 216 10.12 -32.78 14.66
CA LEU A 216 8.66 -32.69 14.70
C LEU A 216 8.17 -32.21 16.07
N ASP A 217 8.76 -32.67 17.17
CA ASP A 217 8.41 -32.20 18.52
C ASP A 217 8.74 -30.72 18.73
N LEU A 218 9.84 -30.26 18.11
CA LEU A 218 10.20 -28.85 18.12
C LEU A 218 9.24 -28.01 17.26
N MET A 219 8.81 -28.54 16.11
CA MET A 219 7.73 -27.94 15.30
C MET A 219 6.41 -27.88 16.07
N ILE A 220 6.15 -28.86 16.93
CA ILE A 220 4.95 -28.92 17.76
C ILE A 220 4.97 -27.87 18.90
N VAL A 221 6.14 -27.36 19.27
CA VAL A 221 6.25 -26.40 20.39
C VAL A 221 6.64 -24.99 19.94
N GLN A 222 7.61 -24.83 19.05
CA GLN A 222 8.05 -23.52 18.53
C GLN A 222 7.15 -23.03 17.38
N SER A 223 6.08 -22.32 17.73
CA SER A 223 5.08 -21.82 16.78
C SER A 223 5.68 -20.93 15.69
N VAL A 224 6.58 -20.02 16.07
CA VAL A 224 7.22 -19.07 15.16
C VAL A 224 8.08 -19.80 14.12
N LEU A 225 8.87 -20.78 14.56
CA LEU A 225 9.76 -21.53 13.68
C LEU A 225 8.98 -22.43 12.72
N PHE A 226 7.97 -23.12 13.24
CA PHE A 226 7.07 -23.95 12.43
C PHE A 226 6.35 -23.12 11.37
N THR A 227 5.81 -21.96 11.74
CA THR A 227 5.14 -21.05 10.80
C THR A 227 6.09 -20.53 9.74
N LYS A 228 7.30 -20.10 10.14
CA LYS A 228 8.33 -19.64 9.20
C LYS A 228 8.63 -20.74 8.18
N ALA A 229 8.91 -21.96 8.65
CA ALA A 229 9.23 -23.08 7.77
C ALA A 229 8.06 -23.45 6.86
N LEU A 230 6.84 -23.58 7.41
CA LEU A 230 5.64 -23.94 6.66
C LEU A 230 5.31 -22.92 5.57
N ALA A 231 5.40 -21.61 5.86
CA ALA A 231 5.15 -20.56 4.90
C ALA A 231 6.17 -20.57 3.74
N LEU A 232 7.43 -20.93 4.02
CA LEU A 232 8.51 -20.95 3.04
C LEU A 232 8.53 -22.19 2.15
N THR A 233 8.02 -23.32 2.62
CA THR A 233 8.18 -24.60 1.90
C THR A 233 6.88 -25.13 1.30
N VAL A 234 5.73 -24.84 1.92
CA VAL A 234 4.44 -25.43 1.52
C VAL A 234 3.59 -24.46 0.73
N GLU A 235 3.61 -23.18 1.10
CA GLU A 235 2.68 -22.19 0.57
C GLU A 235 3.31 -21.15 -0.37
N GLY A 236 4.64 -21.18 -0.54
CA GLY A 236 5.39 -20.21 -1.36
C GLY A 236 5.48 -18.85 -0.67
N ALA A 237 6.68 -18.32 -0.50
CA ALA A 237 6.86 -17.02 0.12
C ALA A 237 6.78 -15.89 -0.90
N GLU A 238 5.53 -15.52 -1.22
CA GLU A 238 5.21 -14.38 -2.06
C GLU A 238 5.40 -13.08 -1.27
N VAL A 239 6.21 -12.16 -1.81
CA VAL A 239 6.49 -10.86 -1.19
C VAL A 239 5.89 -9.73 -2.01
N ILE A 240 5.07 -8.91 -1.37
CA ILE A 240 4.57 -7.66 -1.96
C ILE A 240 5.35 -6.47 -1.39
N GLU A 241 5.96 -5.65 -2.26
CA GLU A 241 6.64 -4.42 -1.83
C GLU A 241 5.72 -3.21 -2.02
N ILE A 242 5.01 -2.83 -0.97
CA ILE A 242 4.09 -1.70 -0.99
C ILE A 242 4.84 -0.45 -0.56
N MET A 243 4.88 0.59 -1.41
CA MET A 243 5.60 1.83 -1.06
C MET A 243 4.72 2.92 -0.50
N ALA A 244 3.69 3.23 -1.27
CA ALA A 244 2.75 4.31 -1.08
C ALA A 244 1.68 4.13 -2.14
N ILE A 245 0.46 4.57 -1.86
CA ILE A 245 -0.54 4.70 -2.91
C ILE A 245 -0.26 6.02 -3.61
N ARG A 246 0.20 5.94 -4.86
CA ARG A 246 0.38 7.09 -5.73
C ARG A 246 -0.84 7.20 -6.63
N ASN A 247 -1.45 8.37 -6.66
CA ASN A 247 -2.56 8.67 -7.55
C ASN A 247 -2.16 9.85 -8.43
N THR A 248 -2.16 9.66 -9.75
CA THR A 248 -2.03 10.76 -10.71
C THR A 248 -3.33 10.85 -11.47
N THR A 249 -4.06 11.95 -11.29
CA THR A 249 -5.39 12.11 -11.87
C THR A 249 -5.40 13.22 -12.91
N ALA A 250 -6.02 12.95 -14.06
CA ALA A 250 -6.39 13.97 -15.02
C ALA A 250 -7.93 14.07 -15.07
N THR A 251 -8.50 15.25 -14.80
CA THR A 251 -9.95 15.48 -14.87
C THR A 251 -10.30 16.58 -15.86
N LEU A 252 -11.44 16.42 -16.52
CA LEU A 252 -12.12 17.48 -17.24
C LEU A 252 -13.26 17.97 -16.36
N ASN A 253 -13.18 19.23 -15.95
CA ASN A 253 -14.12 19.88 -15.04
C ASN A 253 -14.93 20.93 -15.81
N LEU A 254 -16.24 20.92 -15.62
CA LEU A 254 -17.14 21.99 -15.98
C LEU A 254 -17.40 22.83 -14.72
N CYS A 255 -17.03 24.09 -14.77
CA CYS A 255 -17.15 25.02 -13.67
C CYS A 255 -18.10 26.16 -14.00
N TYR A 256 -18.76 26.70 -12.97
CA TYR A 256 -19.56 27.90 -13.03
C TYR A 256 -19.10 28.88 -11.97
N ASP A 257 -18.78 30.09 -12.41
CA ASP A 257 -18.38 31.22 -11.58
C ASP A 257 -19.60 32.11 -11.35
N PHE A 258 -20.02 32.19 -10.11
CA PHE A 258 -21.15 33.02 -9.71
C PHE A 258 -20.79 34.51 -9.79
N PRO A 259 -21.80 35.39 -9.94
CA PRO A 259 -21.58 36.83 -9.94
C PRO A 259 -20.76 37.28 -8.73
N SER A 260 -19.90 38.27 -8.96
CA SER A 260 -19.01 38.78 -7.91
C SER A 260 -19.84 39.48 -6.82
N MET A 261 -19.48 39.22 -5.57
CA MET A 261 -20.01 39.93 -4.42
C MET A 261 -18.91 40.86 -3.90
N GLU A 262 -19.27 42.11 -3.61
CA GLU A 262 -18.34 43.02 -2.94
C GLU A 262 -18.33 42.73 -1.45
N LEU A 263 -17.26 42.12 -0.96
CA LEU A 263 -17.04 41.89 0.47
C LEU A 263 -15.72 42.58 0.85
N PHE A 264 -15.76 43.51 1.80
CA PHE A 264 -14.58 44.27 2.24
C PHE A 264 -13.81 44.97 1.09
N LYS A 265 -14.50 45.50 0.06
CA LYS A 265 -13.90 46.09 -1.16
C LYS A 265 -13.07 45.12 -2.02
N LEU A 266 -13.21 43.81 -1.81
CA LEU A 266 -12.61 42.77 -2.63
C LEU A 266 -13.65 42.22 -3.61
N SER A 267 -13.27 42.05 -4.87
CA SER A 267 -14.10 41.38 -5.88
C SER A 267 -13.97 39.86 -5.73
N ILE A 268 -14.90 39.26 -4.98
CA ILE A 268 -14.93 37.82 -4.70
C ILE A 268 -16.06 37.16 -5.50
N SER A 269 -15.76 36.13 -6.26
CA SER A 269 -16.73 35.36 -7.06
C SER A 269 -16.76 33.92 -6.58
N PRO A 270 -17.86 33.41 -6.00
CA PRO A 270 -17.99 31.99 -5.69
C PRO A 270 -17.89 31.14 -6.97
N TYR A 271 -17.45 29.90 -6.86
CA TYR A 271 -17.46 28.95 -7.97
C TYR A 271 -17.79 27.53 -7.52
N THR A 272 -18.35 26.76 -8.45
CA THR A 272 -18.55 25.32 -8.33
C THR A 272 -18.03 24.63 -9.58
N CYS A 273 -17.51 23.41 -9.44
CA CYS A 273 -17.09 22.58 -10.56
C CYS A 273 -17.52 21.14 -10.35
N ALA A 274 -17.93 20.49 -11.43
CA ALA A 274 -18.10 19.04 -11.50
C ALA A 274 -17.25 18.50 -12.66
N GLY A 275 -16.53 17.42 -12.42
CA GLY A 275 -15.63 16.85 -13.42
C GLY A 275 -15.53 15.35 -13.37
N ILE A 276 -15.10 14.80 -14.50
CA ILE A 276 -14.86 13.39 -14.73
C ILE A 276 -13.42 13.22 -15.22
N GLY A 277 -12.79 12.10 -14.91
CA GLY A 277 -11.39 11.92 -15.23
C GLY A 277 -10.85 10.54 -15.01
N GLY A 278 -9.58 10.35 -15.37
CA GLY A 278 -8.84 9.12 -15.14
C GLY A 278 -7.83 9.27 -14.01
N SER A 279 -7.79 8.31 -13.11
CA SER A 279 -6.81 8.18 -12.03
C SER A 279 -5.87 7.01 -12.32
N VAL A 280 -4.58 7.29 -12.44
CA VAL A 280 -3.52 6.30 -12.58
C VAL A 280 -3.00 5.97 -11.18
N ILE A 281 -3.33 4.77 -10.71
CA ILE A 281 -3.00 4.29 -9.35
C ILE A 281 -1.77 3.39 -9.40
N GLY A 282 -0.71 3.79 -8.68
CA GLY A 282 0.51 3.01 -8.51
C GLY A 282 0.71 2.59 -7.05
N ILE A 283 0.87 1.29 -6.82
CA ILE A 283 1.05 0.69 -5.48
C ILE A 283 2.52 0.26 -5.27
N THR A 284 3.11 -0.34 -6.31
CA THR A 284 4.47 -0.86 -6.38
C THR A 284 5.28 -0.13 -7.46
N LYS A 285 6.59 -0.38 -7.54
CA LYS A 285 7.41 0.22 -8.61
C LYS A 285 7.04 -0.37 -9.98
N GLY A 286 6.86 0.50 -10.98
CA GLY A 286 6.71 0.10 -12.39
C GLY A 286 5.34 -0.44 -12.80
N HIS A 287 4.35 -0.46 -11.90
CA HIS A 287 3.00 -0.94 -12.20
C HIS A 287 1.96 0.11 -11.83
N ALA A 288 1.07 0.39 -12.78
CA ALA A 288 0.00 1.34 -12.61
C ALA A 288 -1.29 0.84 -13.25
N ASN A 289 -2.41 1.07 -12.57
CA ASN A 289 -3.74 0.73 -13.05
C ASN A 289 -4.52 2.02 -13.32
N LEU A 290 -5.19 2.09 -14.47
CA LEU A 290 -6.06 3.20 -14.81
C LEU A 290 -7.47 2.94 -14.29
N GLN A 291 -8.03 3.91 -13.59
CA GLN A 291 -9.40 3.88 -13.07
C GLN A 291 -10.15 5.15 -13.45
N LEU A 292 -11.47 5.06 -13.56
CA LEU A 292 -12.32 6.24 -13.71
C LEU A 292 -12.50 6.95 -12.36
N SER A 293 -12.58 8.26 -12.38
CA SER A 293 -12.76 9.11 -11.21
C SER A 293 -13.70 10.27 -11.52
N TYR A 294 -14.31 10.82 -10.48
CA TYR A 294 -15.02 12.09 -10.57
C TYR A 294 -14.54 13.05 -9.48
N LYS A 295 -14.65 14.34 -9.76
CA LYS A 295 -14.18 15.42 -8.90
C LYS A 295 -15.25 16.50 -8.79
N LEU A 296 -15.48 16.97 -7.57
CA LEU A 296 -16.32 18.12 -7.25
C LEU A 296 -15.43 19.17 -6.60
N LYS A 297 -15.56 20.44 -7.00
CA LYS A 297 -14.86 21.57 -6.38
C LYS A 297 -15.84 22.66 -6.02
N LEU A 298 -15.64 23.30 -4.88
CA LEU A 298 -16.43 24.43 -4.42
C LEU A 298 -15.48 25.46 -3.82
N GLY A 299 -15.62 26.74 -4.18
CA GLY A 299 -14.67 27.73 -3.67
C GLY A 299 -15.01 29.16 -4.00
N LEU A 300 -14.02 30.01 -3.79
CA LEU A 300 -14.06 31.44 -4.01
C LEU A 300 -12.89 31.84 -4.90
N ASN A 301 -13.17 32.64 -5.91
CA ASN A 301 -12.19 33.33 -6.75
C ASN A 301 -12.03 34.76 -6.24
N TYR A 302 -10.80 35.24 -6.12
CA TYR A 302 -10.45 36.63 -5.84
C TYR A 302 -9.69 37.21 -7.04
N ARG A 303 -10.30 38.22 -7.68
CA ARG A 303 -9.72 38.90 -8.84
C ARG A 303 -8.85 40.06 -8.36
N PHE A 304 -7.54 39.93 -8.47
CA PHE A 304 -6.58 40.97 -8.06
C PHE A 304 -6.01 41.77 -9.26
N ARG A 305 -6.06 41.22 -10.47
CA ARG A 305 -5.83 41.90 -11.75
C ARG A 305 -6.89 41.47 -12.77
N SER A 306 -7.07 42.22 -13.86
CA SER A 306 -8.03 41.87 -14.92
C SER A 306 -7.80 40.46 -15.48
N ASN A 307 -6.54 40.05 -15.59
CA ASN A 307 -6.14 38.76 -16.15
C ASN A 307 -5.65 37.74 -15.12
N ALA A 308 -5.75 38.01 -13.81
CA ALA A 308 -5.22 37.11 -12.77
C ALA A 308 -6.17 36.94 -11.59
N VAL A 309 -6.40 35.67 -11.24
CA VAL A 309 -7.36 35.24 -10.23
C VAL A 309 -6.68 34.30 -9.25
N ALA A 310 -6.71 34.64 -7.96
CA ALA A 310 -6.40 33.68 -6.90
C ALA A 310 -7.67 32.90 -6.53
N TYR A 311 -7.55 31.65 -6.13
CA TYR A 311 -8.70 30.87 -5.69
C TYR A 311 -8.38 30.06 -4.44
N ILE A 312 -9.41 29.87 -3.63
CA ILE A 312 -9.41 28.99 -2.47
C ILE A 312 -10.71 28.18 -2.48
N GLY A 313 -10.63 26.89 -2.20
CA GLY A 313 -11.80 26.04 -2.22
C GLY A 313 -11.59 24.71 -1.53
N THR A 314 -12.66 23.93 -1.48
CA THR A 314 -12.65 22.52 -1.13
C THR A 314 -12.79 21.68 -2.39
N SER A 315 -12.24 20.48 -2.35
CA SER A 315 -12.45 19.48 -3.40
C SER A 315 -12.77 18.11 -2.80
N TYR A 316 -13.64 17.39 -3.49
CA TYR A 316 -13.96 16.00 -3.24
C TYR A 316 -13.65 15.20 -4.49
N GLN A 317 -12.87 14.14 -4.37
CA GLN A 317 -12.55 13.25 -5.48
C GLN A 317 -12.77 11.81 -5.06
N LYS A 318 -13.40 11.02 -5.94
CA LYS A 318 -13.58 9.59 -5.73
C LYS A 318 -13.14 8.82 -6.97
N VAL A 319 -12.37 7.77 -6.73
CA VAL A 319 -12.03 6.76 -7.75
C VAL A 319 -13.10 5.68 -7.71
N LEU A 320 -13.69 5.38 -8.87
CA LEU A 320 -14.84 4.50 -8.98
C LEU A 320 -14.47 3.01 -8.90
N GLY A 321 -13.30 2.65 -9.43
CA GLY A 321 -12.82 1.28 -9.34
C GLY A 321 -12.09 0.99 -8.03
N SER A 322 -12.17 -0.27 -7.64
CA SER A 322 -11.61 -0.74 -6.37
C SER A 322 -10.70 -1.95 -6.52
N GLU A 323 -10.51 -2.49 -7.72
CA GLU A 323 -9.63 -3.64 -7.97
C GLU A 323 -8.48 -3.21 -8.89
N TYR A 324 -7.26 -3.57 -8.50
CA TYR A 324 -6.03 -3.21 -9.19
C TYR A 324 -5.26 -4.47 -9.52
N TYR A 325 -5.09 -4.77 -10.81
CA TYR A 325 -4.55 -6.03 -11.29
C TYR A 325 -3.05 -5.96 -11.54
N ASN A 326 -2.44 -7.13 -11.75
CA ASN A 326 -1.04 -7.28 -12.15
C ASN A 326 -0.06 -6.61 -11.17
N VAL A 327 -0.37 -6.66 -9.87
CA VAL A 327 0.55 -6.18 -8.85
C VAL A 327 1.68 -7.21 -8.72
N PRO A 328 2.95 -6.84 -8.96
CA PRO A 328 4.07 -7.77 -9.00
C PRO A 328 4.35 -8.31 -7.60
N LEU A 329 4.61 -9.61 -7.55
CA LEU A 329 5.13 -10.31 -6.39
C LEU A 329 6.61 -10.60 -6.60
N LYS A 330 7.37 -10.54 -5.51
CA LYS A 330 8.77 -10.93 -5.45
C LYS A 330 8.89 -12.27 -4.73
N ARG A 331 9.96 -12.99 -5.01
CA ARG A 331 10.31 -14.22 -4.32
C ARG A 331 11.35 -13.96 -3.24
N LEU A 332 11.30 -14.75 -2.17
CA LEU A 332 12.44 -14.83 -1.25
C LEU A 332 13.58 -15.62 -1.88
N VAL A 333 14.82 -15.29 -1.50
CA VAL A 333 16.04 -15.95 -2.01
C VAL A 333 16.14 -17.39 -1.49
N ASP A 334 15.68 -17.61 -0.27
CA ASP A 334 15.70 -18.88 0.45
C ASP A 334 14.38 -19.67 0.33
N ASP A 335 13.52 -19.30 -0.63
CA ASP A 335 12.29 -20.04 -0.91
C ASP A 335 12.61 -21.39 -1.61
N VAL A 336 12.26 -22.49 -0.94
CA VAL A 336 12.49 -23.87 -1.41
C VAL A 336 11.22 -24.47 -2.04
N SER A 337 10.14 -23.69 -2.18
CA SER A 337 8.87 -24.15 -2.75
C SER A 337 9.01 -24.60 -4.21
N PRO A 338 8.24 -25.62 -4.65
CA PRO A 338 8.22 -26.06 -6.05
C PRO A 338 7.86 -24.91 -7.00
N THR A 339 8.63 -24.73 -8.08
CA THR A 339 8.54 -23.57 -9.00
C THR A 339 7.17 -23.39 -9.68
N ASN A 340 6.30 -24.40 -9.71
CA ASN A 340 4.98 -24.34 -10.33
C ASN A 340 3.84 -23.89 -9.40
N SER A 341 4.10 -23.64 -8.10
CA SER A 341 3.05 -23.25 -7.13
C SER A 341 3.04 -21.76 -6.77
N VAL A 342 3.96 -20.96 -7.32
CA VAL A 342 4.20 -19.57 -6.87
C VAL A 342 3.65 -18.57 -7.89
N ARG A 343 2.88 -17.59 -7.43
CA ARG A 343 2.32 -16.55 -8.29
C ARG A 343 3.29 -15.40 -8.46
N GLU A 344 3.43 -14.92 -9.69
CA GLU A 344 4.23 -13.73 -10.00
C GLU A 344 3.44 -12.42 -9.86
N LYS A 345 2.11 -12.51 -9.89
CA LYS A 345 1.20 -11.36 -9.90
C LYS A 345 -0.03 -11.63 -9.03
N THR A 346 -0.51 -10.58 -8.39
CA THR A 346 -1.74 -10.60 -7.60
C THR A 346 -2.63 -9.42 -7.96
N SER A 347 -3.89 -9.45 -7.52
CA SER A 347 -4.76 -8.27 -7.51
C SER A 347 -4.85 -7.71 -6.10
N VAL A 348 -5.02 -6.40 -6.00
CA VAL A 348 -5.21 -5.70 -4.72
C VAL A 348 -6.52 -4.95 -4.82
N GLY A 349 -7.37 -5.09 -3.81
CA GLY A 349 -8.65 -4.41 -3.72
C GLY A 349 -8.62 -3.29 -2.69
N PHE A 350 -9.00 -2.07 -3.05
CA PHE A 350 -9.34 -0.99 -2.10
C PHE A 350 -10.11 0.14 -2.79
N GLY A 351 -11.02 0.77 -2.05
CA GLY A 351 -11.67 2.01 -2.47
C GLY A 351 -10.82 3.23 -2.12
N LEU A 352 -10.80 4.24 -2.99
CA LEU A 352 -9.99 5.43 -2.81
C LEU A 352 -10.81 6.71 -2.99
N GLN A 353 -10.78 7.56 -1.97
CA GLN A 353 -11.41 8.88 -2.01
C GLN A 353 -10.54 9.92 -1.30
N TYR A 354 -10.70 11.17 -1.73
CA TYR A 354 -9.93 12.32 -1.26
C TYR A 354 -10.88 13.46 -0.94
N VAL A 355 -10.67 14.08 0.22
CA VAL A 355 -11.33 15.32 0.61
C VAL A 355 -10.24 16.34 0.90
N GLY A 356 -10.22 17.46 0.19
CA GLY A 356 -9.13 18.41 0.28
C GLY A 356 -9.55 19.86 0.29
N LEU A 357 -8.58 20.69 0.63
CA LEU A 357 -8.56 22.12 0.41
C LEU A 357 -7.62 22.40 -0.76
N GLU A 358 -8.02 23.32 -1.64
CA GLU A 358 -7.23 23.76 -2.79
C GLU A 358 -7.00 25.26 -2.68
N LEU A 359 -5.77 25.70 -2.95
CA LEU A 359 -5.37 27.08 -3.06
C LEU A 359 -4.50 27.25 -4.31
N GLY A 360 -4.74 28.28 -5.10
CA GLY A 360 -4.01 28.45 -6.34
C GLY A 360 -4.24 29.79 -7.01
N ALA A 361 -3.64 29.94 -8.18
CA ALA A 361 -3.80 31.11 -9.03
C ALA A 361 -3.98 30.68 -10.48
N ARG A 362 -4.75 31.47 -11.23
CA ARG A 362 -4.98 31.33 -12.66
C ARG A 362 -4.63 32.65 -13.36
N VAL A 363 -4.01 32.55 -14.53
CA VAL A 363 -3.71 33.68 -15.41
C VAL A 363 -4.38 33.43 -16.75
N SER A 364 -5.16 34.40 -17.21
CA SER A 364 -5.82 34.41 -18.51
C SER A 364 -4.99 35.21 -19.53
N PHE A 365 -5.06 34.84 -20.80
CA PHE A 365 -4.36 35.52 -21.90
C PHE A 365 -5.09 35.36 -23.22
#